data_AF-A0A970XND4-F1
#
_entry.id   AF-A0A970XND4-F1
#
_cell.length_a   1.000
_cell.length_b   1.000
_cell.length_c   1.000
_cell.angle_alpha   90.00
_cell.angle_beta   90.00
_cell.angle_gamma   90.00
#
_symmetry.space_group_name_H-M   'P 1'
#
loop_
_entity.id
_entity.type
_entity.pdbx_description
1 polymer ?
#
loop_
_entity_poly.entity_id
_entity_poly.type
_entity_poly.pdbx_seq_one_letter_code
_entity_poly.pdbx_strand_id
1 'polypeptide(L)'
;MFKTKREPLFHLVKRIDVSKKYAWAVRIGAFLLSILVCAAISALLTDKSIGFFFKYLFNGTFGTKRTIWNLFHETAILLLVSIAVTPCFKMKFWNIGGEGQILMGALGCSVALVFMGGKSSDGATI
;
A
#
# COMPACT_ATOMS: atom_id res chain seq x y z
N MET A 1 22.23 -41.76 -21.33
CA MET A 1 21.11 -40.78 -21.36
C MET A 1 21.62 -39.47 -20.76
N PHE A 2 22.10 -38.54 -21.59
CA PHE A 2 22.70 -37.28 -21.13
C PHE A 2 21.59 -36.29 -20.74
N LYS A 3 21.49 -35.94 -19.46
CA LYS A 3 20.51 -34.97 -18.96
C LYS A 3 21.12 -33.57 -19.06
N THR A 4 20.83 -32.85 -20.14
CA THR A 4 21.21 -31.44 -20.31
C THR A 4 20.54 -30.60 -19.23
N LYS A 5 21.34 -30.15 -18.26
CA LYS A 5 20.92 -29.25 -17.19
C LYS A 5 20.62 -27.88 -17.81
N ARG A 6 19.35 -27.58 -18.07
CA ARG A 6 18.92 -26.27 -18.57
C ARG A 6 19.20 -25.23 -17.48
N GLU A 7 20.14 -24.33 -17.75
CA GLU A 7 20.38 -23.14 -16.94
C GLU A 7 19.17 -22.19 -17.09
N PRO A 8 18.68 -21.57 -16.01
CA PRO A 8 17.58 -20.62 -16.13
C PRO A 8 18.06 -19.37 -16.91
N LEU A 9 17.39 -19.04 -18.02
CA LEU A 9 17.68 -17.87 -18.86
C LEU A 9 17.63 -16.53 -18.10
N PHE A 10 16.91 -16.50 -16.97
CA PHE A 10 16.84 -15.35 -16.08
C PHE A 10 17.44 -15.70 -14.73
N HIS A 11 18.67 -15.23 -14.51
CA HIS A 11 19.27 -15.23 -13.19
C HIS A 11 18.78 -14.00 -12.44
N LEU A 12 17.68 -14.15 -11.70
CA LEU A 12 17.14 -13.11 -10.80
C LEU A 12 18.08 -12.95 -9.60
N VAL A 13 19.11 -12.12 -9.76
CA VAL A 13 19.97 -11.71 -8.65
C VAL A 13 19.26 -10.63 -7.86
N LYS A 14 19.08 -10.86 -6.55
CA LYS A 14 18.62 -9.82 -5.61
C LYS A 14 19.58 -8.64 -5.70
N ARG A 15 19.10 -7.46 -6.11
CA ARG A 15 19.92 -6.24 -6.14
C ARG A 15 19.99 -5.69 -4.70
N ILE A 16 21.09 -5.98 -4.01
CA ILE A 16 21.26 -5.73 -2.57
C ILE A 16 21.49 -4.22 -2.32
N ASP A 17 22.15 -3.54 -3.25
CA ASP A 17 22.50 -2.13 -3.11
C ASP A 17 22.14 -1.34 -4.38
N VAL A 18 21.02 -0.62 -4.31
CA VAL A 18 20.74 0.48 -5.25
C VAL A 18 21.45 1.73 -4.74
N SER A 19 22.32 2.31 -5.57
CA SER A 19 23.00 3.55 -5.23
C SER A 19 21.97 4.64 -4.90
N LYS A 20 22.20 5.37 -3.80
CA LYS A 20 21.28 6.39 -3.25
C LYS A 20 20.83 7.40 -4.30
N LYS A 21 21.71 7.73 -5.27
CA LYS A 21 21.42 8.64 -6.40
C LYS A 21 20.34 8.07 -7.31
N TYR A 22 20.44 6.80 -7.69
CA TYR A 22 19.43 6.13 -8.52
C TYR A 22 18.10 5.99 -7.77
N ALA A 23 18.12 5.67 -6.47
CA ALA A 23 16.90 5.59 -5.67
C ALA A 23 16.15 6.93 -5.60
N TRP A 24 16.87 8.04 -5.43
CA TRP A 24 16.29 9.38 -5.46
C TRP A 24 15.78 9.77 -6.84
N ALA A 25 16.52 9.43 -7.91
CA ALA A 25 16.10 9.69 -9.28
C ALA A 25 14.76 9.00 -9.62
N VAL A 26 14.59 7.74 -9.20
CA VAL A 26 13.34 7.00 -9.39
C VAL A 26 12.18 7.66 -8.62
N ARG A 27 12.40 8.11 -7.38
CA ARG A 27 11.37 8.79 -6.58
C ARG A 27 10.91 10.10 -7.21
N ILE A 28 11.86 10.93 -7.66
CA ILE A 28 11.54 12.18 -8.36
C ILE A 28 10.82 11.90 -9.68
N GLY A 29 11.32 10.93 -10.46
CA GLY A 29 10.70 10.53 -11.71
C GLY A 29 9.25 10.06 -11.52
N ALA A 30 9.00 9.23 -10.50
CA ALA A 30 7.65 8.76 -10.17
C ALA A 30 6.73 9.92 -9.75
N PHE A 31 7.23 10.89 -8.98
CA PHE A 31 6.47 12.07 -8.57
C PHE A 31 6.11 12.99 -9.75
N LEU A 32 7.05 13.20 -10.67
CA LEU A 32 6.78 13.98 -11.89
C LEU A 32 5.77 13.27 -12.79
N LEU A 33 5.90 11.96 -12.96
CA LEU A 33 4.96 11.16 -13.74
C LEU A 33 3.55 11.20 -13.14
N SER A 34 3.41 11.12 -11.81
CA SER A 34 2.10 11.17 -11.16
C SER A 34 1.41 12.52 -11.37
N ILE A 35 2.15 13.64 -11.32
CA ILE A 35 1.60 14.97 -11.62
C ILE A 35 1.15 15.05 -13.07
N LEU A 36 1.95 14.56 -14.02
CA LEU A 36 1.58 14.57 -15.44
C LEU A 36 0.31 13.75 -15.71
N VAL A 37 0.22 12.55 -15.13
CA VAL A 37 -0.96 11.69 -15.25
C VAL A 37 -2.18 12.35 -14.62
N CYS A 38 -2.05 12.93 -13.42
CA CYS A 38 -3.14 13.62 -12.73
C CYS A 38 -3.62 14.85 -13.51
N ALA A 39 -2.69 15.63 -14.08
CA ALA A 39 -2.99 16.78 -14.92
C ALA A 39 -3.69 16.37 -16.22
N ALA A 40 -3.25 15.28 -16.85
CA ALA A 40 -3.88 14.74 -18.06
C ALA A 40 -5.31 14.25 -17.79
N ILE A 41 -5.52 13.47 -16.72
CA ILE A 41 -6.86 13.00 -16.32
C ILE A 41 -7.78 14.20 -16.02
N SER A 42 -7.28 15.20 -15.30
CA SER A 42 -8.06 16.42 -14.98
C SER A 42 -8.43 17.22 -16.23
N ALA A 43 -7.52 17.31 -17.21
CA ALA A 43 -7.78 17.99 -18.48
C ALA A 43 -8.84 17.24 -19.31
N LEU A 44 -8.77 15.90 -19.35
CA LEU A 44 -9.76 15.06 -20.05
C LEU A 44 -11.15 15.16 -19.43
N LEU A 45 -11.25 15.21 -18.09
CA LEU A 45 -12.54 15.27 -17.39
C LEU A 45 -13.20 16.66 -17.44
N THR A 46 -12.42 17.73 -17.57
CA THR A 46 -12.92 19.11 -17.42
C THR A 46 -13.02 19.86 -18.76
N ASP A 47 -12.60 19.24 -19.88
CA ASP A 47 -12.51 19.87 -21.22
C ASP A 47 -11.77 21.23 -21.20
N LYS A 48 -10.87 21.42 -20.24
CA LYS A 48 -10.10 22.65 -20.02
C LYS A 48 -8.63 22.41 -20.25
N SER A 49 -7.90 23.49 -20.55
CA SER A 49 -6.45 23.43 -20.75
C SER A 49 -5.73 22.96 -19.49
N ILE A 50 -4.61 22.25 -19.68
CA ILE A 50 -3.82 21.64 -18.60
C ILE A 50 -3.30 22.68 -17.58
N GLY A 51 -3.17 23.94 -17.99
CA GLY A 51 -2.80 25.04 -17.12
C GLY A 51 -3.85 25.38 -16.06
N PHE A 52 -5.12 25.06 -16.27
CA PHE A 52 -6.15 25.24 -15.24
C PHE A 52 -5.93 24.30 -14.06
N PHE A 53 -5.52 23.05 -14.30
CA PHE A 53 -5.21 22.10 -13.22
C PHE A 53 -4.17 22.68 -12.24
N PHE A 54 -3.07 23.25 -12.76
CA PHE A 54 -2.04 23.87 -11.92
C PHE A 54 -2.56 25.10 -11.17
N LYS A 55 -3.39 25.94 -11.79
CA LYS A 55 -4.01 27.09 -11.11
C LYS A 55 -4.94 26.66 -9.98
N TYR A 56 -5.78 25.65 -10.21
CA TYR A 56 -6.68 25.12 -9.17
C TYR A 56 -5.91 24.40 -8.07
N LEU A 57 -4.85 23.67 -8.40
CA LEU A 57 -3.96 23.05 -7.42
C LEU A 57 -3.32 24.11 -6.50
N PHE A 58 -2.74 25.15 -7.08
CA PHE A 58 -2.12 26.23 -6.31
C PHE A 58 -3.13 27.04 -5.50
N ASN A 59 -4.25 27.45 -6.09
CA ASN A 59 -5.27 28.22 -5.39
C ASN A 59 -5.98 27.38 -4.31
N GLY A 60 -6.18 26.09 -4.57
CA GLY A 60 -6.73 25.14 -3.59
C GLY A 60 -5.81 24.93 -2.41
N THR A 61 -4.49 24.95 -2.60
CA THR A 61 -3.52 24.69 -1.53
C THR A 61 -3.11 25.96 -0.77
N PHE A 62 -2.94 27.07 -1.48
CA PHE A 62 -2.40 28.33 -0.95
C PHE A 62 -3.40 29.51 -0.95
N GLY A 63 -4.64 29.30 -1.37
CA GLY A 63 -5.58 30.41 -1.62
C GLY A 63 -6.01 31.20 -0.39
N THR A 64 -5.97 30.63 0.82
CA THR A 64 -6.37 31.34 2.05
C THR A 64 -5.59 30.84 3.26
N LYS A 65 -5.40 31.70 4.27
CA LYS A 65 -4.74 31.35 5.54
C LYS A 65 -5.33 30.10 6.20
N ARG A 66 -6.66 29.95 6.16
CA ARG A 66 -7.37 28.77 6.69
C ARG A 66 -7.00 27.49 5.95
N THR A 67 -6.88 27.54 4.63
CA THR A 67 -6.58 26.38 3.80
C THR A 67 -5.14 25.91 3.99
N ILE A 68 -4.21 26.85 4.14
CA ILE A 68 -2.82 26.54 4.51
C ILE A 68 -2.77 25.90 5.90
N TRP A 69 -3.53 26.41 6.87
CA TRP A 69 -3.60 25.79 8.21
C TRP A 69 -4.13 24.36 8.15
N ASN A 70 -5.20 24.13 7.40
CA ASN A 70 -5.73 22.79 7.18
C ASN A 70 -4.71 21.87 6.48
N LEU A 71 -3.96 22.37 5.50
CA LEU A 71 -2.91 21.61 4.84
C LEU A 71 -1.85 21.13 5.83
N PHE A 72 -1.37 22.02 6.71
CA PHE A 72 -0.39 21.65 7.75
C PHE A 72 -0.97 20.63 8.73
N HIS A 73 -2.22 20.79 9.13
CA HIS A 73 -2.90 19.85 10.01
C HIS A 73 -3.04 18.45 9.39
N GLU A 74 -3.53 18.36 8.15
CA GLU A 74 -3.65 17.09 7.43
C GLU A 74 -2.28 16.44 7.20
N THR A 75 -1.27 17.24 6.83
CA THR A 75 0.10 16.75 6.65
C THR A 75 0.67 16.22 7.97
N ALA A 76 0.41 16.89 9.09
CA ALA A 76 0.85 16.46 10.41
C ALA A 76 0.20 15.13 10.82
N ILE A 77 -1.10 14.97 10.57
CA ILE A 77 -1.82 13.71 10.83
C ILE A 77 -1.25 12.58 9.95
N LEU A 78 -1.07 12.80 8.64
CA LEU A 78 -0.50 11.79 7.74
C LEU A 78 0.92 11.38 8.15
N LEU A 79 1.73 12.33 8.59
CA LEU A 79 3.07 12.07 9.10
C LEU A 79 3.03 11.27 10.41
N LEU A 80 2.11 11.62 11.32
CA LEU A 80 1.90 10.89 12.58
C LEU A 80 1.47 9.44 12.32
N VAL A 81 0.51 9.22 11.41
CA VAL A 81 0.08 7.87 11.00
C VAL A 81 1.25 7.10 10.38
N SER A 82 2.04 7.73 9.52
CA SER A 82 3.22 7.09 8.92
C SER A 82 4.26 6.67 9.97
N ILE A 83 4.48 7.52 10.99
CA ILE A 83 5.35 7.19 12.13
C ILE A 83 4.77 6.01 12.91
N ALA A 84 3.46 6.01 13.20
CA ALA A 84 2.78 4.94 13.94
C ALA A 84 2.83 3.59 13.19
N VAL A 85 2.82 3.61 11.86
CA VAL A 85 2.88 2.42 11.01
C VAL A 85 4.32 1.86 10.90
N THR A 86 5.35 2.69 11.07
CA THR A 86 6.76 2.27 10.99
C THR A 86 7.15 1.15 11.98
N PRO A 87 6.79 1.18 13.29
CA PRO A 87 7.06 0.07 14.21
C PRO A 87 6.27 -1.20 13.85
N CYS A 88 5.05 -1.07 13.32
CA CYS A 88 4.24 -2.20 12.85
C CYS A 88 4.99 -3.03 11.80
N PHE A 89 5.58 -2.35 10.80
CA PHE A 89 6.42 -3.03 9.80
C PHE A 89 7.74 -3.56 10.38
N LYS A 90 8.36 -2.85 11.33
CA LYS A 90 9.65 -3.26 11.92
C LYS A 90 9.53 -4.52 12.79
N MET A 91 8.41 -4.70 13.48
CA MET A 91 8.15 -5.90 14.27
C MET A 91 7.82 -7.12 13.39
N LYS A 92 7.82 -6.98 12.05
CA LYS A 92 7.36 -8.01 11.09
C LYS A 92 5.98 -8.57 11.46
N PHE A 93 5.19 -7.82 12.23
CA PHE A 93 3.76 -7.97 12.24
C PHE A 93 3.30 -7.48 10.88
N TRP A 94 3.48 -8.34 9.88
CA TRP A 94 2.53 -8.41 8.80
C TRP A 94 1.22 -8.63 9.51
N ASN A 95 0.47 -7.55 9.67
CA ASN A 95 -0.86 -7.59 10.22
C ASN A 95 -1.60 -8.67 9.43
N ILE A 96 -1.73 -9.85 10.02
CA ILE A 96 -2.86 -10.71 9.74
C ILE A 96 -4.10 -10.00 10.29
N GLY A 97 -3.92 -9.05 11.22
CA GLY A 97 -5.01 -8.26 11.79
C GLY A 97 -5.85 -9.11 12.71
N GLY A 98 -6.71 -8.49 13.50
CA GLY A 98 -7.80 -9.25 14.13
C GLY A 98 -8.50 -10.13 13.08
N GLU A 99 -8.66 -9.62 11.86
CA GLU A 99 -9.20 -10.31 10.67
C GLU A 99 -8.58 -11.70 10.39
N GLY A 100 -7.26 -11.84 10.40
CA GLY A 100 -6.61 -13.09 10.07
C GLY A 100 -6.45 -14.02 11.26
N GLN A 101 -6.49 -13.51 12.50
CA GLN A 101 -6.68 -14.34 13.69
C GLN A 101 -8.11 -14.91 13.72
N ILE A 102 -9.10 -14.11 13.36
CA ILE A 102 -10.49 -14.54 13.16
C ILE A 102 -10.57 -15.55 12.02
N LEU A 103 -9.90 -15.30 10.88
CA LEU A 103 -9.91 -16.22 9.74
C LEU A 103 -9.24 -17.55 10.09
N MET A 104 -8.08 -17.54 10.76
CA MET A 104 -7.43 -18.77 11.22
C MET A 104 -8.22 -19.48 12.33
N GLY A 105 -8.91 -18.74 13.19
CA GLY A 105 -9.85 -19.30 14.17
C GLY A 105 -11.06 -19.97 13.50
N ALA A 106 -11.65 -19.33 12.48
CA ALA A 106 -12.75 -19.89 11.68
C ALA A 106 -12.28 -21.12 10.87
N LEU A 107 -11.07 -21.09 10.32
CA LEU A 107 -10.44 -22.24 9.65
C LEU A 107 -10.20 -23.39 10.65
N GLY A 108 -9.73 -23.08 11.85
CA GLY A 108 -9.57 -24.06 12.93
C GLY A 108 -10.89 -24.72 13.33
N CYS A 109 -11.95 -23.94 13.52
CA CYS A 109 -13.30 -24.46 13.80
C CYS A 109 -13.83 -25.34 12.67
N SER A 110 -13.69 -24.91 11.42
CA SER A 110 -14.18 -25.68 10.26
C SER A 110 -13.39 -26.98 10.05
N VAL A 111 -12.07 -26.97 10.23
CA VAL A 111 -11.25 -28.19 10.20
C VAL A 111 -11.62 -29.12 11.36
N ALA A 112 -11.81 -28.60 12.57
CA ALA A 112 -12.25 -29.39 13.72
C ALA A 112 -13.62 -30.04 13.46
N LEU A 113 -14.59 -29.31 12.90
CA LEU A 113 -15.90 -29.84 12.55
C LEU A 113 -15.83 -30.97 11.50
N VAL A 114 -14.96 -30.83 10.49
CA VAL A 114 -14.75 -31.85 9.46
C VAL A 114 -14.04 -33.09 10.03
N PHE A 115 -13.00 -32.91 10.86
CA PHE A 115 -12.31 -34.02 11.52
C PHE A 115 -13.17 -34.72 12.58
N MET A 116 -14.05 -33.98 13.26
CA MET A 116 -15.01 -34.53 14.24
C MET A 116 -16.27 -35.11 13.59
N GLY A 117 -16.36 -35.12 12.25
CA GLY A 117 -17.33 -35.90 11.49
C GLY A 117 -18.79 -35.70 11.92
N GLY A 118 -19.19 -34.46 12.24
CA GLY A 118 -20.57 -34.15 12.64
C GLY A 118 -21.04 -34.79 13.94
N LYS A 119 -20.14 -35.31 14.79
CA LYS A 119 -20.50 -35.73 16.15
C LYS A 119 -20.46 -34.51 17.06
N SER A 120 -21.53 -33.72 17.05
CA SER A 120 -21.84 -32.84 18.17
C SER A 120 -21.92 -33.71 19.42
N SER A 121 -20.99 -33.49 20.36
CA SER A 121 -21.22 -33.91 21.74
C SER A 121 -22.23 -32.94 22.31
N ASP A 122 -23.46 -33.39 22.51
CA ASP A 122 -24.54 -32.69 23.22
C ASP A 122 -24.13 -32.37 24.66
N GLY A 123 -23.33 -31.32 24.85
CA GLY A 123 -22.83 -30.93 26.17
C GLY A 123 -22.22 -29.54 26.30
N ALA A 124 -22.27 -28.70 25.26
CA ALA A 124 -21.71 -27.35 25.32
C ALA A 124 -22.61 -26.30 24.64
N THR A 125 -23.92 -26.37 24.92
CA THR A 125 -24.83 -25.24 24.75
C THR A 125 -25.05 -24.62 26.13
N ILE A 126 -24.21 -23.64 26.47
CA ILE A 126 -24.55 -22.52 27.35
C ILE A 126 -24.20 -21.22 26.64
#